data_AF-A0A843KZF1-F1
#
_entry.id   AF-A0A843KZF1-F1
#
_cell.length_a   1.000
_cell.length_b   1.000
_cell.length_c   1.000
_cell.angle_alpha   90.00
_cell.angle_beta   90.00
_cell.angle_gamma   90.00
#
_symmetry.space_group_name_H-M   'P 1'
#
loop_
_entity.id
_entity.type
_entity.pdbx_description
1 polymer ?
#
loop_
_entity_poly.entity_id
_entity_poly.type
_entity_poly.pdbx_seq_one_letter_code
_entity_poly.pdbx_strand_id
1 'polypeptide(L)'
;METIRRTGIQVIGDQVCEVEDNIVVEGRARLFLNGEYLTTLVASPDRLEDLGAGFVVCEGLAETVESVKVSGMDVHIAAPAKREILLEMESSGGYRVLGEAKEVDSAITITADGVRAVTAAIESDVWRRTGGVHCSVLFCDGDLVTRACDVGRHNTVDKVVG
;
A
#
# COMPACT_ATOMS: atom_id res chain seq x y z
N MET A 1 7.02 -7.37 6.87
CA MET A 1 6.10 -6.56 7.68
C MET A 1 6.18 -6.92 9.16
N GLU A 2 6.34 -5.88 9.98
CA GLU A 2 6.49 -5.97 11.43
C GLU A 2 5.14 -6.20 12.14
N THR A 3 5.15 -7.03 13.19
CA THR A 3 4.00 -7.29 14.06
C THR A 3 4.45 -7.26 15.51
N ILE A 4 3.62 -6.71 16.39
CA ILE A 4 3.82 -6.70 17.84
C ILE A 4 2.84 -7.64 18.52
N ARG A 5 3.26 -8.30 19.61
CA ARG A 5 2.33 -9.06 20.46
C ARG A 5 1.79 -8.19 21.58
N ARG A 6 0.50 -8.32 21.86
CA ARG A 6 -0.18 -7.62 22.94
C ARG A 6 -1.16 -8.53 23.65
N THR A 7 -1.19 -8.38 24.96
CA THR A 7 -2.21 -8.98 25.83
C THR A 7 -3.52 -8.22 25.65
N GLY A 8 -4.59 -8.96 25.37
CA GLY A 8 -5.95 -8.47 25.27
C GLY A 8 -6.89 -9.25 26.18
N ILE A 9 -8.13 -8.78 26.28
CA ILE A 9 -9.20 -9.47 27.00
C ILE A 9 -10.27 -9.88 25.98
N GLN A 10 -10.49 -11.18 25.83
CA GLN A 10 -11.55 -11.73 25.01
C GLN A 10 -12.79 -12.00 25.86
N VAL A 11 -13.94 -11.50 25.41
CA VAL A 11 -15.24 -11.71 26.04
C VAL A 11 -16.14 -12.49 25.09
N ILE A 12 -16.57 -13.68 25.49
CA ILE A 12 -17.50 -14.54 24.73
C ILE A 12 -18.65 -14.92 25.65
N GLY A 13 -19.81 -14.30 25.44
CA GLY A 13 -20.94 -14.41 26.38
C GLY A 13 -20.53 -13.88 27.76
N ASP A 14 -20.69 -14.70 28.79
CA ASP A 14 -20.28 -14.38 30.17
C ASP A 14 -18.83 -14.78 30.50
N GLN A 15 -18.10 -15.38 29.55
CA GLN A 15 -16.71 -15.80 29.75
C GLN A 15 -15.75 -14.65 29.41
N VAL A 16 -14.81 -14.39 30.31
CA VAL A 16 -13.74 -13.40 30.15
C VAL A 16 -12.40 -14.12 30.28
N CYS A 17 -11.55 -14.02 29.25
CA CYS A 17 -10.24 -14.65 29.23
C CYS A 17 -9.17 -13.66 28.72
N GLU A 18 -7.98 -13.74 29.30
CA GLU A 18 -6.81 -13.06 28.75
C GLU A 18 -6.30 -13.81 27.51
N VAL A 19 -5.97 -13.08 26.46
CA VAL A 19 -5.47 -13.63 25.19
C VAL A 19 -4.25 -12.86 24.73
N GLU A 20 -3.36 -13.53 24.01
CA GLU A 20 -2.23 -12.90 23.32
C GLU A 20 -2.56 -12.77 21.84
N ASP A 21 -2.48 -11.55 21.30
CA ASP A 21 -2.79 -11.29 19.90
C ASP A 21 -1.61 -10.65 19.15
N ASN A 22 -1.50 -10.91 17.85
CA ASN A 22 -0.51 -10.28 16.98
C ASN A 22 -1.16 -9.08 16.28
N ILE A 23 -0.62 -7.89 16.51
CA ILE A 23 -1.13 -6.65 15.92
C ILE A 23 -0.11 -6.13 14.92
N VAL A 24 -0.57 -5.66 13.77
CA VAL A 24 0.28 -5.00 12.77
C VAL A 24 0.70 -3.62 13.26
N VAL A 25 1.93 -3.22 12.94
CA VAL A 25 2.41 -1.86 13.23
C VAL A 25 1.96 -0.91 12.13
N GLU A 26 1.24 0.14 12.50
CA GLU A 26 0.93 1.29 11.64
C GLU A 26 1.73 2.53 12.06
N GLY A 27 2.03 3.38 11.10
CA GLY A 27 2.69 4.66 11.30
C GLY A 27 2.20 5.70 10.30
N ARG A 28 2.80 6.88 10.35
CA ARG A 28 2.47 8.02 9.47
C ARG A 28 3.62 8.26 8.51
N ALA A 29 3.53 7.72 7.30
CA ALA A 29 4.51 7.90 6.24
C ALA A 29 4.35 9.30 5.62
N ARG A 30 5.35 10.17 5.77
CA ARG A 30 5.34 11.52 5.18
C ARG A 30 6.04 11.46 3.83
N LEU A 31 5.33 11.84 2.77
CA LEU A 31 5.88 11.89 1.42
C LEU A 31 6.34 13.31 1.09
N PHE A 32 7.54 13.42 0.55
CA PHE A 32 8.13 14.66 0.07
C PHE A 32 8.49 14.48 -1.40
N LEU A 33 8.01 15.37 -2.28
CA LEU A 33 8.30 15.32 -3.71
C LEU A 33 9.15 16.53 -4.09
N ASN A 34 10.32 16.29 -4.67
CA ASN A 34 11.28 17.32 -5.08
C ASN A 34 11.65 18.31 -3.95
N GLY A 35 11.68 17.81 -2.71
CA GLY A 35 12.03 18.58 -1.52
C GLY A 35 10.86 19.27 -0.82
N GLU A 36 9.66 19.28 -1.41
CA GLU A 36 8.45 19.86 -0.82
C GLU A 36 7.58 18.78 -0.17
N TYR A 37 6.93 19.12 0.94
CA TYR A 37 5.97 18.22 1.58
C TYR A 37 4.77 18.02 0.65
N LEU A 38 4.47 16.75 0.36
CA LEU A 38 3.36 16.36 -0.50
C LEU A 38 2.15 15.96 0.34
N THR A 39 2.28 14.89 1.13
CA THR A 39 1.18 14.37 1.95
C THR A 39 1.68 13.43 3.06
N THR A 40 0.76 12.94 3.89
CA THR A 40 1.01 11.90 4.90
C THR A 40 0.01 10.77 4.73
N LEU A 41 0.50 9.54 4.63
CA LEU A 41 -0.30 8.32 4.56
C LEU A 41 -0.20 7.54 5.87
N VAL A 42 -1.31 6.95 6.32
CA VAL A 42 -1.25 5.90 7.35
C VAL A 42 -0.79 4.63 6.65
N ALA A 43 0.38 4.12 7.02
CA ALA A 43 1.02 3.00 6.35
C ALA A 43 1.85 2.15 7.33
N SER A 44 2.10 0.90 6.97
CA SER A 44 3.12 0.09 7.64
C SER A 44 4.53 0.57 7.24
N PRO A 45 5.56 0.38 8.09
CA PRO A 45 6.93 0.81 7.81
C PRO A 45 7.65 -0.03 6.74
N ASP A 46 6.97 -1.06 6.20
CA ASP A 46 7.52 -2.00 5.22
C ASP A 46 7.44 -1.40 3.80
N ARG A 47 8.45 -1.59 2.95
CA ARG A 47 8.44 -1.18 1.53
C ARG A 47 8.04 0.29 1.30
N LEU A 48 8.58 1.21 2.10
CA LEU A 48 8.29 2.64 1.98
C LEU A 48 8.88 3.28 0.72
N GLU A 49 9.97 2.74 0.16
CA GLU A 49 10.52 3.20 -1.12
C GLU A 49 9.50 2.98 -2.24
N ASP A 50 8.96 1.76 -2.31
CA ASP A 50 7.95 1.34 -3.28
C ASP A 50 6.63 2.11 -3.08
N LEU A 51 6.23 2.36 -1.82
CA LEU A 51 5.08 3.20 -1.52
C LEU A 51 5.25 4.61 -2.11
N GLY A 52 6.42 5.23 -1.95
CA GLY A 52 6.70 6.57 -2.47
C GLY A 52 6.72 6.64 -3.99
N ALA A 53 7.40 5.68 -4.63
CA ALA A 53 7.44 5.58 -6.09
C ALA A 53 6.05 5.31 -6.68
N GLY A 54 5.36 4.32 -6.12
CA GLY A 54 4.00 3.93 -6.48
C GLY A 54 3.02 5.08 -6.36
N PHE A 55 3.01 5.81 -5.24
CA PHE A 55 2.13 6.96 -5.06
C PHE A 55 2.31 8.00 -6.18
N VAL A 56 3.56 8.32 -6.55
CA VAL A 56 3.84 9.29 -7.63
C VAL A 56 3.31 8.81 -8.98
N VAL A 57 3.42 7.53 -9.28
CA VAL A 57 2.97 6.94 -10.55
C VAL A 57 1.45 6.78 -10.58
N CYS A 58 0.87 6.14 -9.55
CA CYS A 58 -0.57 5.87 -9.42
C CYS A 58 -1.39 7.15 -9.44
N GLU A 59 -0.92 8.19 -8.76
CA GLU A 59 -1.60 9.49 -8.73
C GLU A 59 -1.32 10.37 -9.96
N GLY A 60 -0.55 9.85 -10.94
CA GLY A 60 -0.26 10.54 -12.18
C GLY A 60 0.59 11.81 -12.02
N LEU A 61 1.34 11.92 -10.91
CA LEU A 61 2.22 13.05 -10.64
C LEU A 61 3.41 13.07 -11.59
N ALA A 62 3.97 11.89 -11.91
CA ALA A 62 5.00 11.69 -12.92
C ALA A 62 4.91 10.28 -13.52
N GLU A 63 5.39 10.11 -14.75
CA GLU A 63 5.44 8.78 -15.41
C GLU A 63 6.67 7.96 -15.00
N THR A 64 7.69 8.62 -14.47
CA THR A 64 8.95 7.99 -14.04
C THR A 64 9.38 8.57 -12.70
N VAL A 65 10.03 7.75 -11.88
CA VAL A 65 10.63 8.15 -10.61
C VAL A 65 12.15 8.08 -10.76
N GLU A 66 12.86 9.14 -10.39
CA GLU A 66 14.32 9.23 -10.53
C GLU A 66 15.02 8.62 -9.31
N SER A 67 14.51 8.87 -8.11
CA SER A 67 15.00 8.24 -6.89
C SER A 67 13.99 8.33 -5.75
N VAL A 68 14.09 7.39 -4.81
CA VAL A 68 13.39 7.43 -3.52
C VAL A 68 14.42 7.21 -2.40
N LYS A 69 14.29 7.97 -1.30
CA LYS A 69 15.11 7.82 -0.10
C LYS A 69 14.24 7.80 1.12
N VAL A 70 14.43 6.82 2.00
CA VAL A 70 13.65 6.67 3.23
C VAL A 70 14.50 6.97 4.46
N SER A 71 13.95 7.77 5.37
CA SER A 71 14.53 8.06 6.68
C SER A 71 13.45 7.93 7.75
N GLY A 72 13.38 6.76 8.38
CA GLY A 72 12.27 6.43 9.29
C GLY A 72 10.97 6.34 8.50
N MET A 73 9.99 7.19 8.84
CA MET A 73 8.71 7.28 8.13
C MET A 73 8.69 8.42 7.07
N ASP A 74 9.83 9.08 6.84
CA ASP A 74 9.92 10.11 5.80
C ASP A 74 10.41 9.49 4.49
N VAL A 75 9.66 9.73 3.42
CA VAL A 75 9.93 9.21 2.08
C VAL A 75 10.16 10.40 1.15
N HIS A 76 11.39 10.57 0.70
CA HIS A 76 11.79 11.64 -0.19
C HIS A 76 11.90 11.12 -1.62
N ILE A 77 11.09 11.66 -2.52
CA ILE A 77 10.95 11.24 -3.91
C ILE A 77 11.45 12.36 -4.83
N ALA A 78 12.25 12.00 -5.83
CA ALA A 78 12.62 12.87 -6.93
C ALA A 78 11.96 12.35 -8.22
N ALA A 79 11.22 13.21 -8.91
CA ALA A 79 10.55 12.87 -10.17
C ALA A 79 10.24 14.14 -11.00
N PRO A 80 10.13 14.04 -12.34
CA PRO A 80 9.76 15.14 -13.22
C PRO A 80 8.24 15.45 -13.14
N ALA A 81 7.79 15.86 -11.97
CA ALA A 81 6.38 16.07 -11.66
C ALA A 81 5.82 17.41 -12.16
N LYS A 82 4.50 17.45 -12.41
CA LYS A 82 3.78 18.67 -12.78
C LYS A 82 3.65 19.62 -11.58
N ARG A 83 3.63 20.94 -11.84
CA ARG A 83 3.69 21.98 -10.80
C ARG A 83 2.40 22.22 -10.00
N GLU A 84 1.23 22.00 -10.59
CA GLU A 84 -0.04 22.18 -9.87
C GLU A 84 -0.55 20.83 -9.40
N ILE A 85 -0.41 20.57 -8.11
CA ILE A 85 -0.90 19.35 -7.45
C ILE A 85 -2.05 19.76 -6.52
N LEU A 86 -3.25 19.32 -6.85
CA LEU A 86 -4.43 19.46 -6.00
C LEU A 86 -4.76 18.09 -5.42
N LEU A 87 -4.56 17.95 -4.10
CA LEU A 87 -4.87 16.72 -3.38
C LEU A 87 -6.24 16.81 -2.72
N GLU A 88 -7.02 15.73 -2.82
CA GLU A 88 -8.27 15.55 -2.08
C GLU A 88 -8.12 14.36 -1.13
N MET A 89 -8.57 14.53 0.11
CA MET A 89 -8.61 13.44 1.09
C MET A 89 -9.79 12.53 0.78
N GLU A 90 -9.53 11.24 0.62
CA GLU A 90 -10.55 10.22 0.43
C GLU A 90 -10.86 9.47 1.74
N SER A 91 -11.72 8.45 1.63
CA SER A 91 -12.05 7.54 2.73
C SER A 91 -10.78 6.97 3.39
N SER A 92 -10.83 6.80 4.72
CA SER A 92 -9.76 6.17 5.50
C SER A 92 -8.42 6.93 5.49
N GLY A 93 -8.41 8.23 5.16
CA GLY A 93 -7.21 9.08 5.28
C GLY A 93 -6.20 8.92 4.13
N GLY A 94 -6.60 8.32 3.02
CA GLY A 94 -5.85 8.35 1.77
C GLY A 94 -5.98 9.70 1.07
N TYR A 95 -5.08 9.99 0.14
CA TYR A 95 -5.15 11.17 -0.71
C TYR A 95 -5.13 10.75 -2.17
N ARG A 96 -5.91 11.44 -2.99
CA ARG A 96 -5.87 11.36 -4.45
C ARG A 96 -5.41 12.68 -5.05
N VAL A 97 -4.86 12.66 -6.25
CA VAL A 97 -4.71 13.83 -7.11
C VAL A 97 -6.01 14.08 -7.88
N LEU A 98 -6.47 15.32 -7.91
CA LEU A 98 -7.62 15.72 -8.71
C LEU A 98 -7.25 15.76 -10.20
N GLY A 99 -8.02 15.04 -11.01
CA GLY A 99 -7.84 14.95 -12.45
C GLY A 99 -8.75 13.91 -13.08
N GLU A 100 -8.82 13.92 -14.40
CA GLU A 100 -9.51 12.89 -15.17
C GLU A 100 -8.63 11.65 -15.30
N ALA A 101 -9.24 10.47 -15.13
CA ALA A 101 -8.55 9.20 -15.38
C ALA A 101 -8.18 9.11 -16.86
N LYS A 102 -6.96 8.64 -17.15
CA LYS A 102 -6.54 8.36 -18.53
C LYS A 102 -7.32 7.17 -19.07
N GLU A 103 -7.73 7.25 -20.33
CA GLU A 103 -8.28 6.09 -21.04
C GLU A 103 -7.17 5.03 -21.22
N VAL A 104 -7.53 3.77 -21.02
CA VAL A 104 -6.60 2.64 -21.10
C VAL A 104 -6.96 1.77 -22.31
N ASP A 105 -6.05 1.72 -23.29
CA ASP A 105 -6.09 0.72 -24.37
C ASP A 105 -5.17 -0.45 -23.98
N SER A 106 -5.72 -1.65 -23.87
CA SER A 106 -5.00 -2.83 -23.40
C SER A 106 -5.52 -4.12 -24.04
N ALA A 107 -4.57 -4.95 -24.49
CA ALA A 107 -4.84 -6.31 -24.99
C ALA A 107 -4.68 -7.38 -23.89
N ILE A 108 -4.44 -7.00 -22.63
CA ILE A 108 -4.23 -7.94 -21.54
C ILE A 108 -5.51 -8.74 -21.31
N THR A 109 -5.37 -10.06 -21.25
CA THR A 109 -6.46 -10.99 -20.91
C THR A 109 -6.02 -11.93 -19.80
N ILE A 110 -6.98 -12.45 -19.05
CA ILE A 110 -6.73 -13.43 -17.98
C ILE A 110 -7.70 -14.61 -18.11
N THR A 111 -7.20 -15.82 -17.92
CA THR A 111 -8.03 -17.03 -17.92
C THR A 111 -8.70 -17.21 -16.55
N ALA A 112 -9.75 -18.03 -16.49
CA ALA A 112 -10.39 -18.37 -15.21
C ALA A 112 -9.41 -19.05 -14.22
N ASP A 113 -8.47 -19.85 -14.72
CA ASP A 113 -7.39 -20.43 -13.90
C ASP A 113 -6.41 -19.36 -13.43
N GLY A 114 -6.09 -18.37 -14.28
CA GLY A 114 -5.30 -17.21 -13.90
C GLY A 114 -5.95 -16.43 -12.75
N VAL A 115 -7.26 -16.17 -12.80
CA VAL A 115 -7.99 -15.49 -11.71
C VAL A 115 -7.88 -16.26 -10.39
N ARG A 116 -8.01 -17.59 -10.44
CA ARG A 116 -7.84 -18.46 -9.26
C ARG A 116 -6.42 -18.39 -8.71
N ALA A 117 -5.40 -18.44 -9.57
CA ALA A 117 -3.99 -18.33 -9.18
C ALA A 117 -3.68 -16.98 -8.52
N VAL A 118 -4.16 -15.88 -9.12
CA VAL A 118 -4.03 -14.53 -8.57
C VAL A 118 -4.66 -14.44 -7.19
N THR A 119 -5.89 -14.95 -7.05
CA THR A 119 -6.62 -14.89 -5.77
C THR A 119 -5.90 -15.69 -4.68
N ALA A 120 -5.36 -16.86 -5.02
CA ALA A 120 -4.58 -17.68 -4.08
C ALA A 120 -3.31 -16.97 -3.58
N ALA A 121 -2.71 -16.08 -4.37
CA ALA A 121 -1.50 -15.34 -4.01
C ALA A 121 -1.75 -14.11 -3.10
N ILE A 122 -3.00 -13.65 -2.98
CA ILE A 122 -3.34 -12.48 -2.17
C ILE A 122 -3.20 -12.78 -0.67
N GLU A 123 -3.50 -14.00 -0.24
CA GLU A 123 -3.49 -14.35 1.19
C GLU A 123 -2.07 -14.24 1.80
N SER A 124 -1.93 -13.52 2.92
CA SER A 124 -0.64 -13.42 3.65
C SER A 124 -0.68 -14.18 4.94
N ASP A 125 0.49 -14.65 5.36
CA ASP A 125 0.71 -15.08 6.74
C ASP A 125 0.48 -13.97 7.76
N VAL A 126 0.80 -12.72 7.42
CA VAL A 126 0.50 -11.56 8.27
C VAL A 126 -1.01 -11.39 8.43
N TRP A 127 -1.79 -11.38 7.34
CA TRP A 127 -3.24 -11.33 7.42
C TRP A 127 -3.81 -12.51 8.21
N ARG A 128 -3.34 -13.75 7.99
CA ARG A 128 -3.78 -14.92 8.78
C ARG A 128 -3.53 -14.76 10.28
N ARG A 129 -2.44 -14.07 10.64
CA ARG A 129 -2.03 -13.87 12.04
C ARG A 129 -2.67 -12.66 12.71
N THR A 130 -3.02 -11.62 11.97
CA THR A 130 -3.44 -10.32 12.55
C THR A 130 -4.82 -9.85 12.08
N GLY A 131 -5.32 -10.35 10.95
CA GLY A 131 -6.52 -9.85 10.28
C GLY A 131 -6.45 -8.39 9.80
N GLY A 132 -5.35 -7.67 10.08
CA GLY A 132 -5.30 -6.21 10.03
C GLY A 132 -4.60 -5.62 8.81
N VAL A 133 -4.45 -6.39 7.72
CA VAL A 133 -3.76 -5.94 6.51
C VAL A 133 -4.51 -6.28 5.24
N HIS A 134 -4.32 -5.44 4.23
CA HIS A 134 -4.68 -5.73 2.85
C HIS A 134 -3.46 -6.29 2.10
N CYS A 135 -3.71 -6.87 0.93
CA CYS A 135 -2.66 -7.31 0.03
C CYS A 135 -3.03 -7.12 -1.44
N SER A 136 -2.07 -6.67 -2.24
CA SER A 136 -2.12 -6.66 -3.69
C SER A 136 -0.98 -7.49 -4.27
N VAL A 137 -1.18 -8.00 -5.49
CA VAL A 137 -0.24 -8.83 -6.23
C VAL A 137 -0.15 -8.35 -7.68
N LEU A 138 1.05 -8.40 -8.26
CA LEU A 138 1.27 -8.18 -9.69
C LEU A 138 1.63 -9.51 -10.33
N PHE A 139 0.91 -9.83 -11.40
CA PHE A 139 1.21 -10.96 -12.27
C PHE A 139 1.59 -10.47 -13.66
N CYS A 140 2.53 -11.14 -14.29
CA CYS A 140 2.93 -10.91 -15.68
C CYS A 140 3.11 -12.27 -16.35
N ASP A 141 2.52 -12.47 -17.52
CA ASP A 141 2.60 -13.71 -18.30
C ASP A 141 2.26 -15.00 -17.51
N GLY A 142 1.38 -14.88 -16.51
CA GLY A 142 0.95 -15.99 -15.64
C GLY A 142 1.78 -16.19 -14.38
N ASP A 143 2.91 -15.49 -14.24
CA ASP A 143 3.80 -15.59 -13.09
C ASP A 143 3.59 -14.45 -12.09
N LEU A 144 3.70 -14.76 -10.81
CA LEU A 144 3.69 -13.76 -9.73
C LEU A 144 5.01 -12.97 -9.76
N VAL A 145 4.91 -11.67 -10.05
CA VAL A 145 6.06 -10.75 -10.08
C VAL A 145 6.37 -10.23 -8.68
N THR A 146 5.36 -9.69 -8.00
CA THR A 146 5.52 -9.13 -6.66
C THR A 146 4.22 -9.13 -5.88
N ARG A 147 4.35 -9.00 -4.57
CA ARG A 147 3.28 -8.98 -3.59
C ARG A 147 3.60 -7.94 -2.53
N ALA A 148 2.64 -7.08 -2.22
CA ALA A 148 2.79 -6.12 -1.13
C ALA A 148 1.60 -6.18 -0.18
N CYS A 149 1.88 -6.00 1.11
CA CYS A 149 0.87 -5.83 2.14
C CYS A 149 1.01 -4.46 2.79
N ASP A 150 -0.10 -3.97 3.31
CA ASP A 150 -0.15 -2.74 4.09
C ASP A 150 -1.45 -2.71 4.92
N VAL A 151 -1.48 -1.86 5.95
CA VAL A 151 -2.71 -1.56 6.69
C VAL A 151 -3.72 -0.81 5.83
N GLY A 152 -3.26 0.04 4.92
CA GLY A 152 -4.08 0.76 3.95
C GLY A 152 -4.19 0.01 2.63
N ARG A 153 -5.41 -0.23 2.14
CA ARG A 153 -5.63 -0.93 0.86
C ARG A 153 -4.96 -0.23 -0.33
N HIS A 154 -5.00 1.10 -0.40
CA HIS A 154 -4.42 1.87 -1.51
C HIS A 154 -2.90 1.72 -1.55
N ASN A 155 -2.25 1.81 -0.37
CA ASN A 155 -0.82 1.60 -0.21
C ASN A 155 -0.35 0.24 -0.73
N THR A 156 -1.20 -0.80 -0.72
CA THR A 156 -0.81 -2.10 -1.26
C THR A 156 -0.64 -2.07 -2.78
N VAL A 157 -1.45 -1.28 -3.48
CA VAL A 157 -1.35 -1.08 -4.92
C VAL A 157 -0.13 -0.23 -5.23
N ASP A 158 0.05 0.88 -4.51
CA ASP A 158 1.23 1.75 -4.67
C ASP A 158 2.53 0.96 -4.51
N LYS A 159 2.66 0.17 -3.44
CA LYS A 159 3.85 -0.67 -3.21
C LYS A 159 4.06 -1.77 -4.25
N VAL A 160 3.04 -2.18 -4.98
CA VAL A 160 3.17 -3.15 -6.07
C VAL A 160 3.59 -2.47 -7.37
N VAL A 161 3.15 -1.23 -7.58
CA VAL A 161 3.49 -0.41 -8.76
C VAL A 161 4.89 0.19 -8.65
N GLY A 162 5.30 0.64 -7.47
CA GLY A 162 6.66 1.11 -7.18
C GLY A 162 7.66 -0.03 -7.12
#